data_AF-A0A0F8LNK0-F1
#
_entry.id   AF-A0A0F8LNK0-F1
#
_cell.length_a   1.000
_cell.length_b   1.000
_cell.length_c   1.000
_cell.angle_alpha   90.00
_cell.angle_beta   90.00
_cell.angle_gamma   90.00
#
_symmetry.space_group_name_H-M   'P 1'
#
loop_
_entity.id
_entity.type
_entity.pdbx_description
1 polymer ?
#
loop_
_entity_poly.entity_id
_entity_poly.type
_entity_poly.pdbx_seq_one_letter_code
_entity_poly.pdbx_strand_id
1 'polypeptide(L)'
;MESKDFIRTENYNLRLKPTGAKKIVNEFSNLLNKKVSYQGKENTWSYVIFLKVRELAHYLTSKKEKLDFVKPEYEIERIDSYDIRQKILNIS
;
A
#
# COMPACT_ATOMS: atom_id res chain seq x y z
N MET A 1 -16.32 -2.36 -3.07
CA MET A 1 -16.92 -3.09 -1.91
C MET A 1 -18.42 -2.83 -1.90
N GLU A 2 -19.22 -3.76 -1.38
CA GLU A 2 -20.68 -3.65 -1.35
C GLU A 2 -21.24 -4.04 0.03
N SER A 3 -22.47 -3.64 0.36
CA SER A 3 -23.12 -3.96 1.64
C SER A 3 -23.17 -5.46 1.94
N LYS A 4 -23.23 -6.30 0.90
CA LYS A 4 -23.21 -7.77 1.04
C LYS A 4 -21.91 -8.32 1.64
N ASP A 5 -20.84 -7.52 1.64
CA ASP A 5 -19.51 -7.88 2.17
C ASP A 5 -19.39 -7.67 3.70
N PHE A 6 -20.45 -7.22 4.37
CA PHE A 6 -20.46 -6.90 5.79
C PHE A 6 -21.56 -7.61 6.57
N ILE A 7 -21.36 -7.74 7.88
CA ILE A 7 -22.39 -8.05 8.88
C ILE A 7 -22.49 -6.89 9.87
N ARG A 8 -23.71 -6.63 10.34
CA ARG A 8 -23.97 -5.75 11.49
C ARG A 8 -24.07 -6.62 12.74
N THR A 9 -23.35 -6.25 13.77
CA THR A 9 -23.42 -6.88 15.09
C THR A 9 -24.58 -6.31 15.90
N GLU A 10 -24.96 -6.99 16.98
CA GLU A 10 -26.03 -6.54 17.90
C GLU A 10 -25.73 -5.17 18.52
N ASN A 11 -24.46 -4.90 18.81
CA ASN A 11 -23.98 -3.59 19.30
C ASN A 11 -23.79 -2.57 18.15
N TYR A 12 -24.45 -2.78 17.01
CA TYR A 12 -24.45 -1.93 15.83
C TYR A 12 -23.10 -1.69 15.15
N ASN A 13 -22.03 -2.39 15.53
CA ASN A 13 -20.74 -2.36 14.82
C ASN A 13 -20.82 -3.14 13.50
N LEU A 14 -19.96 -2.78 12.53
CA LEU A 14 -19.78 -3.52 11.29
C LEU A 14 -18.57 -4.46 11.38
N ARG A 15 -18.70 -5.67 10.84
CA ARG A 15 -17.60 -6.60 10.63
C ARG A 15 -17.59 -7.10 9.19
N LEU A 16 -16.41 -7.46 8.68
CA LEU A 16 -16.26 -8.03 7.34
C LEU A 16 -16.79 -9.46 7.31
N LYS A 17 -17.51 -9.79 6.25
CA LYS A 17 -17.75 -11.18 5.84
C LYS A 17 -16.51 -11.73 5.13
N PRO A 18 -16.41 -13.06 4.95
CA PRO A 18 -15.34 -13.67 4.16
C PRO A 18 -15.17 -13.06 2.75
N THR A 19 -16.27 -12.66 2.10
CA THR A 19 -16.21 -12.02 0.77
C THR A 19 -15.53 -10.66 0.81
N GLY A 20 -15.81 -9.84 1.83
CA GLY A 20 -15.17 -8.54 2.04
C GLY A 20 -13.71 -8.68 2.44
N ALA A 21 -13.42 -9.58 3.37
CA ALA A 21 -12.05 -9.88 3.79
C ALA A 21 -11.18 -10.33 2.61
N LYS A 22 -11.69 -11.22 1.74
CA LYS A 22 -10.98 -11.68 0.54
C LYS A 22 -10.66 -10.53 -0.42
N LYS A 23 -11.61 -9.61 -0.67
CA LYS A 23 -11.36 -8.43 -1.52
C LYS A 23 -10.24 -7.55 -0.96
N ILE A 24 -10.25 -7.30 0.35
CA ILE A 24 -9.23 -6.48 1.01
C ILE A 24 -7.87 -7.16 0.95
N VAL A 25 -7.79 -8.46 1.26
CA VAL A 25 -6.52 -9.22 1.20
C VAL A 25 -5.93 -9.20 -0.21
N ASN A 26 -6.78 -9.34 -1.24
CA ASN A 26 -6.32 -9.26 -2.63
C ASN A 26 -5.75 -7.88 -2.96
N GLU A 27 -6.46 -6.80 -2.63
CA GLU A 27 -5.98 -5.44 -2.90
C GLU A 27 -4.72 -5.10 -2.11
N PHE A 28 -4.67 -5.51 -0.84
CA PHE A 28 -3.46 -5.36 -0.02
C PHE A 28 -2.27 -6.10 -0.63
N SER A 29 -2.48 -7.33 -1.11
CA SER A 29 -1.43 -8.11 -1.78
C SER A 29 -0.98 -7.43 -3.07
N ASN A 30 -1.91 -6.89 -3.87
CA ASN A 30 -1.59 -6.14 -5.08
C ASN A 30 -0.72 -4.92 -4.77
N LEU A 31 -1.07 -4.15 -3.73
CA LEU A 31 -0.30 -2.98 -3.29
C LEU A 31 1.10 -3.38 -2.81
N LEU A 32 1.23 -4.42 -2.00
CA LEU A 32 2.53 -4.92 -1.52
C LEU A 32 3.42 -5.46 -2.64
N ASN A 33 2.82 -5.96 -3.71
CA ASN A 33 3.54 -6.47 -4.88
C ASN A 33 3.89 -5.40 -5.91
N LYS A 34 3.39 -4.16 -5.77
CA LYS A 34 3.87 -3.03 -6.57
C LYS A 34 5.36 -2.82 -6.32
N LYS A 35 6.08 -2.49 -7.39
CA LYS A 35 7.52 -2.25 -7.34
C LYS A 35 7.82 -0.79 -7.04
N VAL A 36 8.97 -0.56 -6.45
CA VAL A 36 9.53 0.75 -6.16
C VAL A 36 11.06 0.66 -6.27
N SER A 37 11.66 1.69 -6.87
CA SER A 37 13.11 1.80 -6.95
C SER A 37 13.69 2.13 -5.59
N TYR A 38 14.56 1.25 -5.08
CA TYR A 38 15.28 1.47 -3.83
C TYR A 38 16.70 0.91 -3.92
N GLN A 39 17.69 1.73 -3.56
CA GLN A 39 19.12 1.40 -3.62
C GLN A 39 19.57 0.90 -5.01
N GLY A 40 19.04 1.52 -6.07
CA GLY A 40 19.39 1.20 -7.47
C GLY A 40 18.76 -0.09 -7.99
N LYS A 41 17.81 -0.70 -7.26
CA LYS A 41 17.08 -1.90 -7.68
C LYS A 41 15.57 -1.70 -7.54
N GLU A 42 14.83 -2.21 -8.52
CA GLU A 42 13.38 -2.35 -8.45
C GLU A 42 13.00 -3.50 -7.52
N ASN A 43 12.33 -3.19 -6.40
CA ASN A 43 11.91 -4.16 -5.40
C ASN A 43 10.42 -4.00 -5.10
N THR A 44 9.74 -5.06 -4.68
CA THR A 44 8.35 -4.94 -4.21
C THR A 44 8.28 -4.23 -2.86
N TRP A 45 7.18 -3.55 -2.56
CA TRP A 45 6.94 -2.95 -1.24
C TRP A 45 7.08 -3.97 -0.10
N SER A 46 6.61 -5.20 -0.31
CA SER A 46 6.80 -6.29 0.65
C SER A 46 8.28 -6.54 0.97
N TYR A 47 9.15 -6.49 -0.04
CA TYR A 47 10.58 -6.69 0.16
C TYR A 47 11.25 -5.45 0.75
N VAL A 48 10.79 -4.24 0.41
CA VAL A 48 11.26 -3.00 1.04
C VAL A 48 11.03 -3.01 2.55
N ILE A 49 9.87 -3.49 3.04
CA ILE A 49 9.62 -3.63 4.48
C ILE A 49 10.70 -4.52 5.13
N PHE A 50 11.01 -5.66 4.52
CA PHE A 50 12.07 -6.55 5.00
C PHE A 50 13.44 -5.83 5.02
N LEU A 51 13.79 -5.11 3.96
CA LEU A 51 15.03 -4.33 3.89
C LEU A 51 15.09 -3.29 5.02
N LYS A 52 14.00 -2.58 5.29
CA LYS A 52 13.93 -1.54 6.34
C LYS A 52 14.08 -2.10 7.75
N VAL A 53 13.46 -3.23 8.03
CA VAL A 53 13.65 -3.92 9.32
C VAL A 53 15.10 -4.37 9.48
N ARG A 54 15.73 -4.88 8.40
CA ARG A 54 17.15 -5.23 8.41
C ARG A 54 18.06 -4.00 8.62
N GLU A 55 17.74 -2.87 7.99
CA GLU A 55 18.47 -1.61 8.19
C GLU A 55 18.38 -1.13 9.64
N LEU A 56 17.19 -1.22 10.25
CA LEU A 56 16.99 -0.93 11.66
C LEU A 56 17.84 -1.84 12.55
N ALA A 57 17.85 -3.15 12.31
CA ALA A 57 18.66 -4.09 13.07
C ALA A 57 20.17 -3.76 12.96
N HIS A 58 20.65 -3.40 11.77
CA HIS A 58 22.03 -2.98 11.57
C HIS A 58 22.34 -1.63 12.23
N TYR A 59 21.38 -0.72 12.28
CA TYR A 59 21.52 0.54 13.00
C TYR A 59 21.64 0.33 14.51
N LEU A 60 20.75 -0.48 15.10
CA LEU A 60 20.77 -0.81 16.53
C LEU A 60 22.04 -1.56 16.97
N THR A 61 22.66 -2.31 16.05
CA THR A 61 23.92 -3.03 16.29
C THR A 61 25.17 -2.25 15.85
N SER A 62 25.02 -0.96 15.55
CA SER A 62 26.10 -0.06 15.10
C SER A 62 26.85 -0.51 13.84
N LYS A 63 26.28 -1.45 13.08
CA LYS A 63 26.78 -1.86 11.75
C LYS A 63 26.41 -0.86 10.66
N LYS A 64 25.45 0.03 10.94
CA LYS A 64 25.02 1.12 10.06
C LYS A 64 24.86 2.38 10.90
N GLU A 65 25.47 3.49 10.49
CA GLU A 65 25.46 4.73 11.27
C GLU A 65 24.17 5.54 11.12
N LYS A 66 23.47 5.38 9.98
CA LYS A 66 22.29 6.18 9.63
C LYS A 66 21.09 5.29 9.35
N LEU A 67 19.95 5.69 9.92
CA LEU A 67 18.65 5.08 9.68
C LEU A 67 17.74 6.09 8.99
N ASP A 68 17.10 5.66 7.92
CA ASP A 68 16.16 6.48 7.16
C ASP A 68 14.98 5.61 6.69
N PHE A 69 13.78 5.95 7.12
CA PHE A 69 12.54 5.32 6.66
C PHE A 69 11.78 6.17 5.64
N VAL A 70 12.22 7.39 5.35
CA VAL A 70 11.59 8.29 4.38
C VAL A 70 11.75 7.73 2.97
N LYS A 71 12.92 7.18 2.65
CA LYS A 71 13.19 6.53 1.36
C LYS A 71 12.95 5.01 1.42
N PRO A 72 12.38 4.37 0.39
CA PRO A 72 11.89 4.98 -0.84
C PRO A 72 10.57 5.71 -0.61
N GLU A 73 10.40 6.85 -1.29
CA GLU A 73 9.17 7.63 -1.22
C GLU A 73 8.08 6.95 -2.06
N TYR A 74 6.82 7.08 -1.64
CA TYR A 74 5.70 6.62 -2.44
C TYR A 74 5.42 7.63 -3.56
N GLU A 75 5.60 7.21 -4.81
CA GLU A 75 5.21 8.02 -5.96
C GLU A 75 3.72 7.85 -6.24
N ILE A 76 3.00 8.97 -6.32
CA ILE A 76 1.60 8.97 -6.73
C ILE A 76 1.57 8.85 -8.26
N GLU A 77 1.47 7.61 -8.75
CA GLU A 77 1.17 7.37 -10.15
C GLU A 77 -0.27 7.80 -10.45
N ARG A 78 -0.44 8.71 -11.41
CA ARG A 78 -1.77 9.16 -11.84
C ARG A 78 -2.55 8.01 -12.45
N ILE A 79 -3.80 7.88 -12.00
CA ILE A 79 -4.70 6.77 -12.35
C ILE A 79 -5.76 7.21 -13.38
N ASP A 80 -5.86 8.50 -13.69
CA ASP A 80 -6.79 9.03 -14.67
C ASP A 80 -6.25 8.90 -16.10
N SER A 81 -7.09 8.42 -17.01
CA SER A 81 -6.82 8.50 -18.45
C SER A 81 -7.06 9.93 -18.95
N TYR A 82 -6.44 10.29 -20.07
CA TYR A 82 -6.69 11.57 -20.74
C TYR A 82 -8.20 11.82 -20.96
N ASP A 83 -8.94 10.77 -21.29
CA ASP A 83 -10.38 10.82 -21.54
C ASP A 83 -11.20 11.16 -20.27
N ILE A 84 -10.83 10.58 -19.12
CA ILE A 84 -11.46 10.89 -17.82
C ILE A 84 -11.17 12.34 -17.41
N ARG A 85 -9.96 12.82 -17.66
CA ARG A 85 -9.57 14.20 -17.37
C ARG A 85 -10.37 15.20 -18.19
N GLN A 86 -10.54 14.97 -19.49
CA GLN A 86 -11.34 15.84 -20.34
C GLN A 86 -12.79 15.90 -19.87
N LYS A 87 -13.36 14.76 -19.45
CA LYS A 87 -14.72 14.72 -18.88
C LYS A 87 -14.83 15.52 -17.57
N ILE A 88 -13.83 15.49 -16.69
CA ILE A 88 -13.82 16.29 -15.46
C ILE A 88 -13.70 17.79 -15.76
N LEU A 89 -12.79 18.17 -16.66
CA LEU A 89 -12.58 19.58 -17.05
C LEU A 89 -13.82 20.19 -17.72
N ASN A 90 -14.55 19.42 -18.53
CA ASN A 90 -15.77 19.87 -19.20
C ASN A 90 -16.98 20.06 -18.25
N ILE A 91 -16.89 19.63 -16.99
CA ILE A 91 -17.92 19.82 -15.96
C ILE A 91 -17.66 21.09 -15.13
N SER A 92 -16.41 21.60 -15.13
CA SER A 92 -16.02 22.84 -14.43
C SER A 92 -16.32 24.08 -15.26
#